data_AF-R9LDD1-F1
#
_entry.id   AF-R9LDD1-F1
#
_cell.length_a   1.000
_cell.length_b   1.000
_cell.length_c   1.000
_cell.angle_alpha   90.00
_cell.angle_beta   90.00
_cell.angle_gamma   90.00
#
_symmetry.space_group_name_H-M   'P 1'
#
loop_
_entity.id
_entity.type
_entity.pdbx_description
1 polymer ?
#
loop_
_entity_poly.entity_id
_entity_poly.type
_entity_poly.pdbx_seq_one_letter_code
_entity_poly.pdbx_strand_id
1 'polypeptide(L)'
;MSNYYDAQQLAIMLEAFKGSSIELPVTLAAFYGFRRSEVLGLKWSAIDFKNNTITVSHTVSRAKIDRKTQLILKNRTKNKSSFRSLPLIPQVKRMLMRVRDKQKRNQKTCKKQYNTDFFGIHLCG
;
A
#
# COMPACT_ATOMS: atom_id res chain seq x y z
N MET A 1 -30.54 8.40 -0.57
CA MET A 1 -29.44 9.08 -1.29
C MET A 1 -28.24 8.15 -1.35
N SER A 2 -27.65 8.01 -2.52
CA SER A 2 -26.40 7.27 -2.71
C SER A 2 -25.23 8.07 -2.10
N ASN A 3 -24.58 7.52 -1.06
CA ASN A 3 -23.57 8.21 -0.27
C ASN A 3 -22.16 8.01 -0.87
N TYR A 4 -21.90 8.61 -2.04
CA TYR A 4 -20.61 8.53 -2.74
C TYR A 4 -20.06 9.92 -3.01
N TYR A 5 -18.73 10.04 -3.02
CA TYR A 5 -18.03 11.29 -3.34
C TYR A 5 -18.02 11.52 -4.85
N ASP A 6 -18.36 12.73 -5.28
CA ASP A 6 -18.09 13.17 -6.64
C ASP A 6 -16.60 13.53 -6.85
N ALA A 7 -16.21 13.81 -8.08
CA ALA A 7 -14.82 14.12 -8.42
C ALA A 7 -14.29 15.40 -7.75
N GLN A 8 -15.14 16.41 -7.53
CA GLN A 8 -14.76 17.67 -6.89
C GLN A 8 -14.58 17.47 -5.39
N GLN A 9 -15.53 16.78 -4.74
CA GLN A 9 -15.45 16.42 -3.34
C GLN A 9 -14.23 15.54 -3.05
N LEU A 10 -13.94 14.58 -3.93
CA LEU A 10 -12.75 13.74 -3.81
C LEU A 10 -11.46 14.56 -3.95
N ALA A 11 -11.41 15.52 -4.89
CA ALA A 11 -10.25 16.40 -5.04
C ALA A 11 -10.00 17.26 -3.79
N ILE A 12 -11.06 17.85 -3.21
CA ILE A 12 -10.99 18.61 -1.96
C ILE A 12 -10.50 17.73 -0.81
N MET A 13 -11.03 16.51 -0.70
CA MET A 13 -10.63 15.55 0.32
C MET A 13 -9.14 15.17 0.17
N LEU A 14 -8.68 14.86 -1.05
CA LEU A 14 -7.29 14.52 -1.31
C LEU A 14 -6.35 15.69 -1.01
N GLU A 15 -6.78 16.93 -1.29
CA GLU A 15 -6.03 18.14 -0.94
C GLU A 15 -5.87 18.27 0.58
N ALA A 16 -6.94 18.05 1.34
CA ALA A 16 -6.94 18.14 2.80
C ALA A 16 -5.97 17.14 3.46
N PHE A 17 -5.70 16.00 2.82
CA PHE A 17 -4.76 15.00 3.33
C PHE A 17 -3.31 15.21 2.87
N LYS A 18 -3.01 16.19 2.02
CA LYS A 18 -1.63 16.42 1.56
C LYS A 18 -0.68 16.66 2.74
N GLY A 19 0.48 16.00 2.71
CA GLY A 19 1.49 16.09 3.76
C GLY A 19 1.19 15.28 5.02
N SER A 20 -0.03 14.75 5.17
CA SER A 20 -0.39 13.86 6.27
C SER A 20 0.21 12.46 6.08
N SER A 21 0.26 11.66 7.15
CA SER A 21 0.69 10.25 7.08
C SER A 21 -0.27 9.37 6.26
N ILE A 22 -1.52 9.79 6.08
CA ILE A 22 -2.59 9.03 5.41
C ILE A 22 -2.85 9.46 3.96
N GLU A 23 -2.13 10.48 3.46
CA GLU A 23 -2.24 10.98 2.07
C GLU A 23 -2.18 9.83 1.05
N LEU A 24 -1.13 9.01 1.14
CA LEU A 24 -0.89 7.90 0.23
C LEU A 24 -1.93 6.77 0.38
N PRO A 25 -2.26 6.29 1.60
CA PRO A 25 -3.37 5.36 1.79
C PRO A 25 -4.71 5.79 1.19
N VAL A 26 -5.11 7.05 1.43
CA VAL A 26 -6.37 7.58 0.92
C VAL A 26 -6.33 7.68 -0.60
N THR A 27 -5.21 8.14 -1.16
CA THR A 27 -5.00 8.19 -2.62
C THR A 27 -5.09 6.80 -3.24
N LEU A 28 -4.46 5.78 -2.64
CA LEU A 28 -4.54 4.41 -3.15
C LEU A 28 -5.96 3.85 -3.11
N ALA A 29 -6.70 4.12 -2.02
CA ALA A 29 -8.10 3.73 -1.90
C ALA A 29 -8.99 4.43 -2.94
N ALA A 30 -8.80 5.74 -3.14
CA ALA A 30 -9.56 6.57 -4.07
C ALA A 30 -9.35 6.16 -5.55
N PHE A 31 -8.10 6.01 -5.98
CA PHE A 31 -7.78 5.76 -7.39
C PHE A 31 -7.91 4.29 -7.79
N TYR A 32 -7.63 3.36 -6.88
CA TYR A 32 -7.63 1.92 -7.21
C TYR A 32 -8.75 1.13 -6.55
N GLY A 33 -9.57 1.75 -5.71
CA GLY A 33 -10.64 1.08 -4.97
C GLY A 33 -10.12 0.04 -3.98
N PHE A 34 -8.92 0.25 -3.43
CA PHE A 34 -8.35 -0.68 -2.44
C PHE A 34 -9.12 -0.60 -1.13
N ARG A 35 -9.40 -1.78 -0.55
CA ARG A 35 -9.91 -1.87 0.81
C ARG A 35 -8.83 -1.46 1.80
N ARG A 36 -9.22 -0.94 2.96
CA ARG A 36 -8.29 -0.53 4.03
C ARG A 36 -7.26 -1.63 4.37
N SER A 37 -7.68 -2.90 4.43
CA SER A 37 -6.79 -4.04 4.67
C SER A 37 -5.78 -4.29 3.55
N GLU A 38 -6.17 -4.05 2.29
CA GLU A 38 -5.30 -4.18 1.11
C GLU A 38 -4.24 -3.07 1.11
N VAL A 39 -4.64 -1.82 1.41
CA VAL A 39 -3.73 -0.67 1.52
C VAL A 39 -2.70 -0.89 2.63
N LEU A 40 -3.14 -1.32 3.82
CA LEU A 40 -2.25 -1.58 4.96
C LEU A 40 -1.35 -2.80 4.73
N GLY A 41 -1.80 -3.77 3.92
CA GLY A 41 -1.04 -4.96 3.55
C GLY A 41 -0.11 -4.76 2.35
N LEU A 42 -0.12 -3.60 1.70
CA LEU A 42 0.62 -3.36 0.47
C LEU A 42 2.12 -3.28 0.75
N LYS A 43 2.88 -4.18 0.12
CA LYS A 43 4.34 -4.28 0.24
C LYS A 43 5.03 -3.63 -0.95
N TRP A 44 6.28 -3.19 -0.76
CA TRP A 44 7.12 -2.70 -1.87
C TRP A 44 7.29 -3.71 -3.01
N SER A 45 7.30 -5.02 -2.70
CA SER A 45 7.39 -6.09 -3.70
C SER A 45 6.18 -6.19 -4.62
N ALA A 46 5.07 -5.56 -4.26
CA ALA A 46 3.85 -5.52 -5.08
C ALA A 46 3.89 -4.42 -6.15
N ILE A 47 4.88 -3.52 -6.12
CA ILE A 47 5.01 -2.40 -7.05
C ILE A 47 6.14 -2.69 -8.03
N ASP A 48 5.80 -2.75 -9.31
CA ASP A 48 6.76 -2.81 -10.40
C ASP A 48 6.93 -1.42 -11.02
N PHE A 49 8.00 -0.73 -10.63
CA PHE A 49 8.32 0.60 -11.16
C PHE A 49 8.84 0.58 -12.60
N LYS A 50 9.31 -0.58 -13.10
CA LYS A 50 9.81 -0.74 -14.47
C LYS A 50 8.64 -0.86 -15.43
N ASN A 51 7.68 -1.71 -15.10
CA ASN A 51 6.47 -1.92 -15.89
C ASN A 51 5.32 -0.95 -15.53
N ASN A 52 5.52 -0.09 -14.52
CA ASN A 52 4.51 0.82 -13.98
C ASN A 52 3.21 0.08 -13.60
N THR A 53 3.32 -0.92 -12.73
CA THR A 53 2.14 -1.65 -12.23
C THR A 53 2.15 -1.82 -10.73
N ILE A 54 0.95 -1.96 -10.15
CA ILE A 54 0.72 -2.37 -8.77
C ILE A 54 -0.10 -3.66 -8.79
N THR A 55 0.39 -4.69 -8.11
CA THR A 55 -0.33 -5.96 -7.96
C THR A 55 -1.00 -6.04 -6.60
N VAL A 56 -2.31 -6.29 -6.56
CA VAL A 56 -3.06 -6.50 -5.31
C VAL A 56 -3.66 -7.90 -5.27
N SER A 57 -3.60 -8.53 -4.10
CA SER A 57 -4.24 -9.80 -3.79
C SER A 57 -5.45 -9.57 -2.91
N HIS A 58 -6.60 -10.11 -3.31
CA HIS A 58 -7.84 -10.03 -2.53
C HIS A 58 -7.87 -10.97 -1.30
N THR A 59 -6.88 -11.85 -1.12
CA THR A 59 -6.89 -12.88 -0.06
C THR A 59 -5.63 -12.80 0.80
N VAL A 60 -5.65 -11.96 1.84
CA VAL A 60 -4.66 -12.01 2.92
C VAL A 60 -5.38 -12.37 4.22
N SER A 61 -5.54 -13.66 4.47
CA SER A 61 -5.86 -14.17 5.81
C SER A 61 -4.56 -14.33 6.58
N ARG A 62 -4.38 -13.60 7.69
CA ARG A 62 -3.32 -13.87 8.66
C ARG A 62 -3.67 -15.17 9.39
N ALA A 63 -2.87 -16.23 9.20
CA ALA A 63 -2.92 -17.43 10.03
C ALA A 63 -1.63 -17.52 10.85
N LYS A 64 -1.77 -17.61 12.19
CA LYS A 64 -0.66 -17.96 13.10
C LYS A 64 -0.45 -19.47 13.02
N ILE A 65 0.73 -19.91 12.59
CA ILE A 65 1.19 -21.29 12.77
C ILE A 65 2.53 -21.22 13.51
N ASP A 66 2.64 -21.95 14.62
CA ASP A 66 3.87 -22.16 15.41
C ASP A 66 4.62 -20.90 15.88
N ARG A 67 3.93 -20.00 16.60
CA ARG A 67 4.51 -18.87 17.36
C ARG A 67 5.42 -17.90 16.56
N LYS A 68 5.53 -18.05 15.24
CA LYS A 68 6.18 -17.13 14.31
C LYS A 68 5.10 -16.55 13.39
N THR A 69 5.09 -15.23 13.24
CA THR A 69 4.20 -14.55 12.30
C THR A 69 4.69 -14.83 10.89
N GLN A 70 4.30 -15.97 10.32
CA GLN A 70 4.58 -16.28 8.93
C GLN A 70 3.45 -15.73 8.07
N LEU A 71 3.81 -14.98 7.02
CA LEU A 71 2.87 -14.57 5.98
C LEU A 71 2.58 -15.82 5.14
N ILE A 72 1.64 -16.65 5.59
CA ILE A 72 1.21 -17.80 4.82
C ILE A 72 0.50 -17.24 3.58
N LEU A 73 1.22 -17.24 2.47
CA LEU A 73 0.63 -17.28 1.14
C LEU A 73 -0.15 -18.59 1.08
N LYS A 74 -1.37 -18.61 1.62
CA LYS A 74 -2.37 -19.60 1.22
C LYS A 74 -2.39 -19.50 -0.30
N ASN A 75 -2.29 -20.64 -0.98
CA ASN A 75 -2.27 -20.81 -2.43
C ASN A 75 -0.92 -21.25 -3.03
N ARG A 76 -0.28 -22.30 -2.47
CA ARG A 76 -0.02 -23.44 -3.38
C ARG A 76 -1.39 -23.93 -3.82
N THR A 77 -1.65 -23.91 -5.11
CA THR A 77 -2.85 -24.48 -5.77
C THR A 77 -4.21 -23.84 -5.45
N LYS A 78 -4.52 -22.66 -6.00
CA LYS A 78 -5.74 -22.39 -6.81
C LYS A 78 -5.87 -20.89 -7.11
N ASN A 79 -6.08 -20.63 -8.41
CA ASN A 79 -6.49 -19.38 -9.06
C ASN A 79 -5.54 -18.18 -9.08
N LYS A 80 -4.86 -18.00 -10.22
CA LYS A 80 -4.30 -16.73 -10.73
C LYS A 80 -5.37 -15.61 -10.84
N SER A 81 -6.65 -15.93 -10.69
CA SER A 81 -7.80 -15.02 -10.79
C SER A 81 -7.96 -14.05 -9.61
N SER A 82 -7.25 -14.21 -8.48
CA SER A 82 -7.39 -13.30 -7.32
C SER A 82 -6.38 -12.14 -7.28
N PHE A 83 -5.42 -12.12 -8.22
CA PHE A 83 -4.44 -11.05 -8.37
C PHE A 83 -4.84 -10.18 -9.55
N ARG A 84 -4.99 -8.87 -9.30
CA ARG A 84 -5.14 -7.90 -10.38
C ARG A 84 -3.93 -6.98 -10.41
N SER A 85 -3.37 -6.82 -11.60
CA SER A 85 -2.33 -5.83 -11.88
C SER A 85 -3.01 -4.57 -12.37
N LEU A 86 -2.76 -3.44 -11.71
CA LEU A 86 -3.32 -2.15 -12.07
C LEU A 86 -2.21 -1.23 -12.55
N PRO A 87 -2.49 -0.33 -13.52
CA PRO A 87 -1.49 0.62 -13.99
C PRO A 87 -1.11 1.59 -12.88
N LEU A 88 0.19 1.76 -12.66
CA LEU A 88 0.72 2.72 -11.69
C LEU A 88 0.64 4.13 -12.27
N ILE A 89 -0.38 4.89 -11.86
CA ILE A 89 -0.55 6.26 -12.35
C ILE A 89 0.63 7.16 -11.93
N PRO A 90 1.05 8.13 -12.77
CA PRO A 90 2.25 8.94 -12.51
C PRO A 90 2.25 9.67 -11.16
N GLN A 91 1.08 10.16 -10.72
CA GLN A 91 0.93 10.81 -9.42
C GLN A 91 1.27 9.86 -8.27
N VAL A 92 0.70 8.66 -8.27
CA VAL A 92 0.95 7.64 -7.23
C VAL A 92 2.41 7.17 -7.29
N LYS A 93 3.00 7.03 -8.49
CA LYS A 93 4.42 6.71 -8.64
C LYS A 93 5.30 7.73 -7.90
N ARG A 94 5.06 9.02 -8.11
CA ARG A 94 5.82 10.10 -7.44
C ARG A 94 5.65 10.04 -5.91
N MET A 95 4.44 9.81 -5.42
CA MET A 95 4.18 9.69 -3.99
C MET A 95 4.91 8.48 -3.38
N LEU A 96 4.85 7.32 -4.04
CA LEU A 96 5.55 6.12 -3.63
C LEU A 96 7.06 6.33 -3.58
N MET A 97 7.65 6.99 -4.58
CA MET A 97 9.08 7.31 -4.57
C MET A 97 9.45 8.23 -3.40
N ARG A 98 8.66 9.27 -3.14
CA ARG A 98 8.87 10.18 -1.99
C ARG A 98 8.84 9.43 -0.66
N VAL A 99 7.87 8.53 -0.49
CA VAL A 99 7.78 7.70 0.72
C VAL A 99 8.98 6.76 0.83
N ARG A 100 9.40 6.12 -0.26
CA ARG A 100 10.58 5.24 -0.28
C ARG A 100 11.85 6.00 0.13
N ASP A 101 12.03 7.23 -0.36
CA ASP A 101 13.19 8.05 -0.03
C ASP A 101 13.15 8.57 1.41
N LYS A 102 11.95 8.87 1.93
CA LYS A 102 11.77 9.18 3.36
C LYS A 102 12.14 7.97 4.23
N GLN A 103 11.64 6.78 3.90
CA GLN A 103 11.96 5.53 4.62
C GLN A 103 13.47 5.24 4.60
N LYS A 104 14.12 5.35 3.44
CA LYS A 104 15.58 5.20 3.33
C LYS A 104 16.36 6.19 4.19
N ARG A 105 15.92 7.46 4.26
CA ARG A 105 16.53 8.46 5.13
C ARG A 105 16.36 8.10 6.60
N ASN A 106 15.15 7.75 7.01
CA ASN A 106 14.87 7.36 8.39
C ASN A 106 15.64 6.11 8.81
N GLN A 107 15.82 5.12 7.93
CA GLN A 107 16.66 3.94 8.20
C GLN A 107 18.11 4.31 8.49
N LYS A 108 18.68 5.26 7.74
CA LYS A 108 20.05 5.73 7.95
C LYS A 108 20.19 6.47 9.29
N THR A 109 19.20 7.29 9.65
CA THR A 109 19.24 8.09 10.87
C THR A 109 18.96 7.25 12.13
N CYS A 110 17.99 6.34 12.08
CA CYS A 110 17.50 5.61 13.25
C CYS A 110 18.22 4.27 13.54
N LYS A 111 19.18 3.84 12.70
CA LYS A 111 20.02 2.64 12.86
C LYS A 111 19.27 1.45 13.50
N LYS A 112 19.60 1.09 14.75
CA LYS A 112 19.08 -0.10 15.48
C LYS A 112 17.63 0.03 15.99
N GLN A 113 17.03 1.21 15.96
CA GLN A 113 15.66 1.43 16.46
C GLN A 113 14.61 1.40 15.34
N TYR A 114 15.03 1.24 14.08
CA TYR A 114 14.12 1.20 12.96
C TYR A 114 13.42 -0.15 12.88
N ASN A 115 12.09 -0.17 13.07
CA ASN A 115 11.31 -1.38 12.95
C ASN A 115 11.28 -1.84 11.48
N THR A 116 12.02 -2.92 11.18
CA THR A 116 12.09 -3.54 9.86
C THR A 116 11.01 -4.59 9.62
N ASP A 117 10.22 -4.95 10.63
CA ASP A 117 9.27 -6.07 10.56
C ASP A 117 8.03 -5.73 9.71
N PHE A 118 7.77 -4.43 9.50
CA PHE A 118 6.70 -3.93 8.65
C PHE A 118 7.24 -3.08 7.47
N PHE A 119 7.76 -3.74 6.43
CA PHE A 119 8.02 -3.12 5.11
C PHE A 119 6.74 -2.80 4.32
N GLY A 120 5.70 -2.33 5.02
CA GLY A 120 4.50 -1.78 4.40
C GLY A 120 4.79 -0.36 3.91
N ILE A 121 4.17 0.03 2.79
CA ILE A 121 4.32 1.38 2.21
C ILE A 121 3.84 2.47 3.20
N HIS A 122 3.01 2.13 4.17
CA HIS A 122 2.43 3.06 5.14
C HIS A 122 3.15 3.11 6.50
N LEU A 123 3.89 2.07 6.89
CA LEU A 123 4.36 1.89 8.27
C LEU A 123 5.87 2.11 8.37
N CYS A 124 6.29 3.37 8.47
CA CYS A 124 7.59 3.73 9.03
C CYS A 124 7.43 5.05 9.79
N GLY A 125 7.03 4.93 11.05
CA GLY A 125 7.01 5.97 12.07
C GLY A 125 7.53 5.35 13.36
#